data_AF-A0A859FD05-F1
#
_entry.id   AF-A0A859FD05-F1
#
_cell.length_a   1.000
_cell.length_b   1.000
_cell.length_c   1.000
_cell.angle_alpha   90.00
_cell.angle_beta   90.00
_cell.angle_gamma   90.00
#
_symmetry.space_group_name_H-M   'P 1'
#
loop_
_entity.id
_entity.type
_entity.pdbx_description
1 polymer ?
#
loop_
_entity_poly.entity_id
_entity_poly.type
_entity_poly.pdbx_seq_one_letter_code
_entity_poly.pdbx_strand_id
1 'polypeptide(L)' 'MALRPCPECDRSISTAAASCPHCGYPIKKERPRTIIQERSKDESSVSSTLINIVLILVIVVIVMSFC' A
#
# COMPACT_ATOMS: atom_id res chain seq x y z
N MET A 1 -19.32 14.81 -14.96
CA MET A 1 -18.99 13.86 -13.87
C MET A 1 -18.30 12.68 -14.54
N ALA A 2 -17.04 12.36 -14.23
CA ALA A 2 -16.35 11.25 -14.89
C ALA A 2 -16.61 9.95 -14.13
N LEU A 3 -17.50 9.10 -14.66
CA LEU A 3 -17.69 7.74 -14.20
C LEU A 3 -16.96 6.80 -15.16
N ARG A 4 -16.24 5.81 -14.64
CA ARG A 4 -15.55 4.79 -15.44
C ARG A 4 -16.18 3.42 -15.20
N PRO A 5 -16.28 2.54 -16.20
CA PRO A 5 -16.70 1.17 -15.96
C PRO A 5 -15.66 0.45 -15.09
N CYS A 6 -16.13 -0.37 -14.15
CA CYS A 6 -15.28 -1.26 -13.37
C CYS A 6 -14.80 -2.41 -14.29
N PRO A 7 -13.50 -2.73 -14.33
CA PRO A 7 -12.98 -3.78 -15.22
C PRO A 7 -13.44 -5.21 -14.87
N GLU A 8 -14.01 -5.42 -13.67
CA GLU A 8 -14.44 -6.75 -13.22
C GLU A 8 -15.95 -6.97 -13.32
N CYS A 9 -16.76 -5.92 -13.21
CA CYS A 9 -18.22 -6.04 -13.16
C CYS A 9 -18.94 -5.14 -14.16
N ASP A 10 -18.19 -4.43 -15.01
CA ASP A 10 -18.63 -3.47 -16.03
C ASP A 10 -19.55 -2.36 -15.53
N ARG A 11 -19.71 -2.24 -14.21
CA ARG A 11 -20.61 -1.27 -13.61
C ARG A 11 -19.93 0.09 -13.51
N SER A 12 -20.70 1.15 -13.76
CA SER A 12 -20.21 2.52 -13.69
C SER A 12 -19.82 2.89 -12.26
N ILE A 13 -18.55 3.19 -12.04
CA ILE A 13 -18.00 3.62 -10.76
C ILE A 13 -17.42 5.03 -10.84
N SER A 14 -17.36 5.72 -9.71
CA SER A 14 -16.67 7.01 -9.63
C SER A 14 -15.16 6.81 -9.82
N THR A 15 -14.51 7.64 -10.64
CA THR A 15 -13.04 7.69 -10.73
C THR A 15 -12.39 8.03 -9.38
N ALA A 16 -13.16 8.58 -8.45
CA ALA A 16 -12.80 8.83 -7.07
C ALA A 16 -13.23 7.71 -6.10
N ALA A 17 -13.60 6.51 -6.54
CA ALA A 17 -13.82 5.35 -5.66
C ALA A 17 -12.49 4.60 -5.39
N ALA A 18 -12.22 4.20 -4.14
CA ALA A 18 -11.01 3.43 -3.79
C ALA A 18 -11.17 1.93 -4.08
N SER A 19 -12.40 1.46 -4.10
CA SER A 19 -12.81 0.13 -4.51
C SER A 19 -14.19 0.21 -5.17
N CYS A 20 -14.52 -0.77 -6.01
CA CYS A 20 -15.82 -0.86 -6.62
C CYS A 20 -16.88 -1.24 -5.56
N PRO A 21 -17.94 -0.43 -5.34
CA PRO A 21 -18.97 -0.73 -4.35
C PRO A 21 -19.87 -1.90 -4.74
N HIS A 22 -19.78 -2.39 -5.98
CA HIS A 22 -20.66 -3.45 -6.49
C HIS A 22 -20.03 -4.84 -6.45
N CYS A 23 -18.71 -4.94 -6.67
CA CYS A 23 -17.99 -6.22 -6.66
C CYS A 23 -16.85 -6.27 -5.63
N GLY A 24 -16.46 -5.14 -5.03
CA GLY A 24 -15.35 -5.07 -4.08
C GLY A 24 -13.95 -4.93 -4.70
N TYR A 25 -13.83 -4.90 -6.04
CA TYR A 25 -12.53 -4.81 -6.71
C TYR A 25 -11.76 -3.54 -6.32
N PRO A 26 -10.48 -3.62 -5.91
CA PRO A 26 -9.70 -2.45 -5.50
C PRO A 26 -9.33 -1.58 -6.70
N ILE A 27 -9.76 -0.32 -6.66
CA ILE A 27 -9.54 0.67 -7.71
C ILE A 27 -8.42 1.60 -7.25
N LYS A 28 -7.19 1.32 -7.69
CA LYS A 28 -6.04 2.19 -7.43
C LYS A 28 -6.32 3.57 -8.03
N LYS A 29 -6.57 4.57 -7.18
CA LYS A 29 -6.69 5.96 -7.60
C LYS A 29 -5.29 6.50 -7.90
N GLU A 30 -5.03 6.81 -9.16
CA GLU A 30 -3.98 7.76 -9.49
C GLU A 30 -4.48 9.13 -9.03
N ARG A 31 -4.08 9.56 -7.82
CA ARG A 31 -4.49 10.85 -7.29
C ARG A 31 -4.00 11.94 -8.27
N PRO A 32 -4.87 12.87 -8.73
CA PRO A 32 -4.42 13.99 -9.54
C PRO A 32 -3.39 14.75 -8.71
N ARG A 33 -2.18 14.84 -9.25
CA ARG A 33 -1.02 15.52 -8.67
C ARG A 33 -1.35 17.02 -8.57
N THR A 34 -2.00 17.46 -7.50
CA THR A 34 -1.86 18.86 -7.07
C THR A 34 -0.39 19.04 -6.66
N ILE A 35 0.24 20.09 -7.17
CA ILE A 35 1.67 20.37 -7.09
C ILE A 35 2.07 20.71 -5.64
N ILE A 36 2.13 19.72 -4.75
CA ILE A 36 3.04 19.62 -3.58
C ILE A 36 3.19 18.10 -3.32
N GLN A 37 4.32 17.52 -3.74
CA GLN A 37 4.66 16.13 -3.47
C GLN A 37 5.21 15.99 -2.06
N GLU A 38 4.33 15.88 -1.07
CA GLU A 38 4.66 15.07 0.10
C GLU A 38 4.27 13.64 -0.20
N ARG A 39 5.28 12.89 -0.64
CA ARG A 39 5.27 11.45 -0.83
C ARG A 39 5.32 10.77 0.55
N SER A 40 4.22 10.78 1.28
CA SER A 40 3.95 9.80 2.34
C SER A 40 2.99 8.75 1.76
N LYS A 41 3.49 7.70 1.12
CA LYS A 41 3.85 6.44 1.78
C LYS A 41 2.63 5.75 2.39
N ASP A 42 1.87 5.14 1.50
CA ASP A 42 1.11 3.92 1.71
C ASP A 42 1.31 3.21 0.36
N GLU A 43 2.16 2.21 0.16
CA GLU A 43 2.53 1.07 0.98
C GLU A 43 3.85 0.51 0.38
N SER A 44 4.97 1.10 0.78
CA SER A 44 6.33 0.53 0.65
C SER A 44 7.33 1.55 1.18
N SER A 45 7.39 1.69 2.49
CA SER A 45 8.67 2.02 3.14
C SER A 45 8.65 1.60 4.61
N VAL A 46 8.05 0.46 4.89
CA VAL A 46 8.38 -0.31 6.08
C VAL A 46 8.75 -1.69 5.56
N SER A 47 9.96 -1.83 5.05
CA SER A 47 10.43 -3.15 4.65
C SER A 47 11.91 -3.30 4.97
N SER A 48 12.77 -2.37 4.56
CA SER A 48 14.20 -2.54 4.82
C SER A 48 14.63 -2.26 6.26
N THR A 49 13.98 -1.34 7.00
CA THR A 49 14.43 -1.00 8.37
C THR A 49 13.92 -1.98 9.43
N LEU A 50 12.68 -2.49 9.34
CA LEU A 50 12.16 -3.45 10.32
C LEU A 50 12.82 -4.83 10.17
N ILE A 51 13.05 -5.31 8.94
CA ILE A 51 13.71 -6.61 8.70
C ILE A 51 15.13 -6.60 9.26
N ASN A 52 15.88 -5.50 9.06
CA ASN A 52 17.24 -5.37 9.63
C ASN A 52 17.25 -5.37 11.16
N ILE A 53 16.31 -4.67 11.83
CA ILE A 53 16.25 -4.65 13.30
C ILE A 53 15.94 -6.05 13.85
N VAL A 54 14.97 -6.77 13.24
CA VAL A 54 14.61 -8.12 13.67
C VAL A 54 15.79 -9.08 13.47
N LEU A 55 16.50 -8.99 12.35
CA LEU A 55 17.68 -9.82 12.07
C LEU A 55 18.77 -9.62 13.13
N ILE A 56 19.06 -8.36 13.50
CA ILE A 56 20.07 -8.04 14.52
C ILE A 56 19.68 -8.62 15.88
N LEU A 57 18.42 -8.46 16.29
CA LEU A 57 17.93 -8.95 17.59
C LEU A 57 18.06 -10.47 17.70
N VAL A 58 17.73 -11.19 16.63
CA VAL A 58 17.88 -12.66 16.57
C VAL A 58 19.35 -13.06 16.71
N ILE A 59 20.27 -12.40 16.01
CA ILE A 59 21.71 -12.68 16.10
C ILE A 59 22.22 -12.46 17.53
N VAL A 60 21.81 -11.38 18.19
CA VAL A 60 22.23 -11.07 19.57
C VAL A 60 21.73 -12.14 20.55
N VAL A 61 20.47 -12.57 20.43
CA VAL A 61 19.91 -13.63 21.29
C VAL A 61 20.65 -14.95 21.10
N ILE A 62 20.98 -15.30 19.85
CA ILE A 62 21.80 -16.47 19.53
C ILE A 62 23.15 -16.35 20.24
N VAL A 63 23.91 -15.28 20.01
CA VAL A 63 25.24 -15.10 20.62
C VAL A 63 25.18 -15.18 22.16
N MET A 64 24.20 -14.54 22.80
CA MET A 64 24.02 -14.60 24.26
C MET A 64 23.63 -15.99 24.78
N SER A 65 23.06 -16.86 23.95
CA SER A 65 22.75 -18.24 24.31
C SER A 65 23.95 -19.18 24.12
N PHE A 66 24.92 -18.79 23.29
CA PHE A 66 26.12 -19.55 22.98
C PHE A 66 27.37 -19.09 23.76
N CYS A 67 27.34 -17.92 24.40
CA CYS A 67 28.35 -17.43 25.36
C CYS A 67 27.94 -17.76 26.80
#